data_AF-A0A2N6SYY1-F1
#
_entry.id   AF-A0A2N6SYY1-F1
#
_cell.length_a   1.000
_cell.length_b   1.000
_cell.length_c   1.000
_cell.angle_alpha   90.00
_cell.angle_beta   90.00
_cell.angle_gamma   90.00
#
_symmetry.space_group_name_H-M   'P 1'
#
loop_
_entity.id
_entity.type
_entity.pdbx_description
1 polymer ?
#
loop_
_entity_poly.entity_id
_entity_poly.type
_entity_poly.pdbx_seq_one_letter_code
_entity_poly.pdbx_strand_id
1 'polypeptide(L)'
;MSSRIRPLTRPRRLAAAVLAAGAALWGCAVLDGDGLTTSPSGTFGAPADSASDSSAPFPAESLTESPADDASRPSPALPEPPAAHDEGAADGGAGPSQSIPPHDAEGPLGDIRAQLSALEVKGRAPKTGYDRDLFGQRWSDDVPVALGRNGCDTRNDILRRDLVDVVIKPNTNDCVALAGTLHDPFTGAVIPFQRGSATSSAVQIDHVVAMSDAWQKGAQDLDDEARRAFANDPLNLLAVDGPSNQRKGDGDAATWLPPNSAFRCQYVARQITVKHRYGLWVTPAEREALDRWLGTCGPVDDAALATLVEGAVAERR
;
A
#
# COMPACT_ATOMS: atom_id res chain seq x y z
N MET A 1 -54.73 -7.45 23.09
CA MET A 1 -54.48 -6.46 24.16
C MET A 1 -53.29 -5.61 23.74
N SER A 2 -53.56 -4.33 23.54
CA SER A 2 -52.64 -3.31 23.02
C SER A 2 -51.89 -2.67 24.18
N SER A 3 -50.57 -2.49 24.09
CA SER A 3 -49.87 -1.55 24.99
C SER A 3 -48.76 -0.80 24.28
N ARG A 4 -48.70 0.49 24.59
CA ARG A 4 -48.24 1.59 23.74
C ARG A 4 -46.74 1.89 23.88
N ILE A 5 -46.20 2.42 22.79
CA ILE A 5 -44.94 3.14 22.67
C ILE A 5 -44.99 4.48 23.44
N ARG A 6 -43.87 4.89 24.06
CA ARG A 6 -43.52 6.30 24.34
C ARG A 6 -42.05 6.56 23.99
N PRO A 7 -41.71 7.66 23.29
CA PRO A 7 -40.33 8.04 22.98
C PRO A 7 -39.74 8.97 24.05
N LEU A 8 -38.43 8.87 24.29
CA LEU A 8 -37.66 9.79 25.11
C LEU A 8 -37.07 10.91 24.24
N THR A 9 -37.36 12.15 24.62
CA THR A 9 -36.91 13.40 23.99
C THR A 9 -35.57 13.88 24.55
N ARG A 10 -34.72 14.43 23.68
CA ARG A 10 -33.44 15.13 23.99
C ARG A 10 -33.67 16.51 24.62
N PRO A 11 -32.76 17.02 25.46
CA PRO A 11 -32.61 18.45 25.69
C PRO A 11 -31.45 19.04 24.86
N ARG A 12 -31.74 20.14 24.16
CA ARG A 12 -30.79 21.08 23.53
C ARG A 12 -30.22 22.00 24.61
N ARG A 13 -28.92 22.30 24.59
CA ARG A 13 -28.31 23.39 25.37
C ARG A 13 -28.02 24.59 24.45
N LEU A 14 -28.41 25.76 24.93
CA LEU A 14 -28.35 27.08 24.30
C LEU A 14 -26.94 27.67 24.35
N ALA A 15 -26.61 28.45 23.32
CA ALA A 15 -25.44 29.32 23.23
C ALA A 15 -25.67 30.63 24.02
N ALA A 16 -24.58 31.19 24.56
CA ALA A 16 -24.55 32.57 25.02
C ALA A 16 -23.22 33.21 24.59
N ALA A 17 -23.32 34.26 23.76
CA ALA A 17 -22.23 35.15 23.40
C ALA A 17 -22.22 36.35 24.36
N VAL A 18 -21.05 36.79 24.79
CA VAL A 18 -20.86 38.05 25.53
C VAL A 18 -19.79 38.86 24.80
N LEU A 19 -20.20 40.00 24.27
CA LEU A 19 -19.37 41.11 23.81
C LEU A 19 -19.24 42.11 24.96
N ALA A 20 -18.03 42.60 25.24
CA ALA A 20 -17.83 43.86 25.94
C ALA A 20 -16.53 44.52 25.47
N ALA A 21 -16.68 45.72 24.90
CA ALA A 21 -15.61 46.65 24.57
C ALA A 21 -15.30 47.55 25.77
N GLY A 22 -14.06 48.04 25.85
CA GLY A 22 -13.68 49.08 26.82
C GLY A 22 -12.26 49.60 26.56
N ALA A 23 -12.18 50.75 25.90
CA ALA A 23 -10.98 51.56 25.77
C ALA A 23 -10.93 52.60 26.91
N ALA A 24 -9.75 52.92 27.44
CA ALA A 24 -9.47 54.23 28.02
C ALA A 24 -7.96 54.49 28.14
N LEU A 25 -7.63 55.75 27.87
CA LEU A 25 -6.33 56.37 27.68
C LEU A 25 -5.65 56.79 28.99
N TRP A 26 -4.44 57.34 28.82
CA TRP A 26 -3.84 58.50 29.49
C TRP A 26 -2.77 58.27 30.56
N GLY A 27 -1.65 58.98 30.38
CA GLY A 27 -0.64 59.21 31.42
C GLY A 27 0.72 59.63 30.87
N CYS A 28 0.86 60.89 30.44
CA CYS A 28 2.16 61.54 30.21
C CYS A 28 2.85 61.86 31.54
N ALA A 29 4.19 61.75 31.61
CA ALA A 29 5.03 62.66 32.39
C ALA A 29 6.48 62.63 31.89
N VAL A 30 6.95 63.82 31.54
CA VAL A 30 8.32 64.22 31.17
C VAL A 30 9.11 64.47 32.46
N LEU A 31 10.45 64.40 32.45
CA LEU A 31 11.34 65.43 33.03
C LEU A 31 12.82 65.15 32.68
N ASP A 32 13.33 66.10 31.90
CA ASP A 32 14.65 66.68 31.67
C ASP A 32 15.91 66.18 32.41
N GLY A 33 17.02 66.17 31.66
CA GLY A 33 18.39 66.06 32.15
C GLY A 33 19.41 66.30 31.04
N ASP A 34 19.77 67.56 30.86
CA ASP A 34 20.73 68.10 29.89
C ASP A 34 22.15 67.51 29.95
N GLY A 35 22.76 67.39 28.76
CA GLY A 35 24.10 67.91 28.51
C GLY A 35 25.29 66.98 28.70
N LEU A 36 25.81 66.44 27.59
CA LEU A 36 27.01 67.00 26.95
C LEU A 36 27.35 66.27 25.64
N THR A 37 27.59 67.09 24.64
CA THR A 37 27.90 66.79 23.25
C THR A 37 29.32 66.26 23.08
N THR A 38 29.51 65.22 22.26
CA THR A 38 30.42 65.22 21.09
C THR A 38 30.20 63.92 20.29
N SER A 39 29.69 64.09 19.08
CA SER A 39 29.74 63.14 17.95
C SER A 39 30.81 63.66 16.96
N PRO A 40 31.27 62.91 15.92
CA PRO A 40 30.47 61.93 15.18
C PRO A 40 31.18 60.68 14.63
N SER A 41 30.33 59.79 14.10
CA SER A 41 30.52 58.91 12.94
C SER A 41 31.21 57.55 13.14
N GLY A 42 30.38 56.50 13.17
CA GLY A 42 30.81 55.10 13.14
C GLY A 42 29.67 54.09 13.31
N THR A 43 28.67 54.21 12.45
CA THR A 43 27.44 53.43 12.22
C THR A 43 27.45 51.90 12.52
N PHE A 44 26.47 51.50 13.36
CA PHE A 44 25.60 50.29 13.41
C PHE A 44 26.24 48.89 13.41
N GLY A 45 25.82 47.92 14.23
CA GLY A 45 24.72 47.83 15.20
C GLY A 45 24.82 46.46 15.90
N ALA A 46 24.55 46.44 17.19
CA ALA A 46 24.58 45.27 18.07
C ALA A 46 23.15 44.67 18.24
N PRO A 47 22.87 43.76 19.20
CA PRO A 47 22.41 42.40 18.92
C PRO A 47 21.04 42.07 19.57
N ALA A 48 20.65 40.79 19.44
CA ALA A 48 19.84 39.96 20.37
C ALA A 48 18.57 40.57 21.02
N ASP A 49 17.42 39.92 20.82
CA ASP A 49 16.81 39.10 21.88
C ASP A 49 15.60 38.27 21.39
N SER A 50 15.46 37.10 22.03
CA SER A 50 14.25 36.40 22.46
C SER A 50 12.97 36.41 21.59
N ALA A 51 12.50 35.21 21.21
CA ALA A 51 11.10 34.99 20.88
C ALA A 51 10.58 33.63 21.40
N SER A 52 9.51 33.73 22.18
CA SER A 52 8.70 32.67 22.74
C SER A 52 7.93 31.84 21.70
N ASP A 53 7.72 30.59 22.10
CA ASP A 53 6.62 29.67 21.83
C ASP A 53 5.36 30.26 21.14
N SER A 54 4.99 29.68 19.99
CA SER A 54 3.60 29.66 19.53
C SER A 54 3.39 28.57 18.47
N SER A 55 2.48 27.65 18.80
CA SER A 55 1.99 26.56 17.94
C SER A 55 1.30 27.07 16.68
N ALA A 56 1.64 26.51 15.52
CA ALA A 56 0.87 26.61 14.27
C ALA A 56 1.03 25.31 13.43
N PRO A 57 -0.01 24.88 12.71
CA PRO A 57 -0.04 23.58 12.03
C PRO A 57 0.75 23.61 10.70
N PHE A 58 1.37 22.48 10.37
CA PHE A 58 2.10 22.27 9.11
C PHE A 58 1.16 22.32 7.90
N PRO A 59 1.53 22.97 6.79
CA PRO A 59 0.77 22.90 5.55
C PRO A 59 0.99 21.53 4.88
N ALA A 60 -0.09 20.95 4.37
CA ALA A 60 -0.07 19.80 3.49
C ALA A 60 0.53 20.23 2.14
N GLU A 61 1.70 19.70 1.79
CA GLU A 61 2.25 19.88 0.45
C GLU A 61 1.51 18.96 -0.53
N SER A 62 0.76 19.63 -1.41
CA SER A 62 0.15 19.13 -2.62
C SER A 62 1.23 18.72 -3.61
N LEU A 63 1.44 17.42 -3.81
CA LEU A 63 2.15 16.90 -4.97
C LEU A 63 1.16 16.63 -6.09
N THR A 64 0.77 17.69 -6.79
CA THR A 64 0.24 17.63 -8.15
C THR A 64 1.42 17.53 -9.09
N GLU A 65 1.70 16.33 -9.61
CA GLU A 65 2.44 16.17 -10.86
C GLU A 65 1.99 14.85 -11.53
N SER A 66 1.06 14.97 -12.47
CA SER A 66 0.80 13.94 -13.48
C SER A 66 1.89 14.00 -14.54
N PRO A 67 2.50 12.88 -14.96
CA PRO A 67 3.12 12.82 -16.27
C PRO A 67 2.03 12.61 -17.31
N ALA A 68 1.91 13.58 -18.21
CA ALA A 68 1.17 13.48 -19.45
C ALA A 68 1.78 12.40 -20.37
N ASP A 69 0.90 11.80 -21.17
CA ASP A 69 1.20 10.95 -22.33
C ASP A 69 2.31 11.53 -23.22
N ASP A 70 3.35 10.73 -23.48
CA ASP A 70 4.15 10.85 -24.71
C ASP A 70 3.95 9.58 -25.54
N ALA A 71 2.88 9.61 -26.33
CA ALA A 71 2.61 8.64 -27.38
C ALA A 71 3.37 9.05 -28.65
N SER A 72 4.67 8.72 -28.74
CA SER A 72 5.41 8.61 -30.00
C SER A 72 6.79 7.97 -29.81
N ARG A 73 6.82 6.63 -29.71
CA ARG A 73 8.03 5.86 -30.01
C ARG A 73 7.66 4.60 -30.80
N PRO A 74 8.26 4.35 -31.99
CA PRO A 74 7.97 3.15 -32.77
C PRO A 74 8.49 1.90 -32.03
N SER A 75 7.66 0.86 -31.99
CA SER A 75 8.03 -0.47 -31.48
C SER A 75 9.27 -1.03 -32.19
N PRO A 76 10.27 -1.55 -31.46
CA PRO A 76 11.27 -2.42 -32.08
C PRO A 76 10.61 -3.75 -32.46
N ALA A 77 10.80 -4.15 -33.71
CA ALA A 77 10.31 -5.43 -34.24
C ALA A 77 10.96 -6.61 -33.48
N LEU A 78 10.13 -7.57 -33.08
CA LEU A 78 10.58 -8.85 -32.54
C LEU A 78 11.24 -9.67 -33.67
N PRO A 79 12.37 -10.37 -33.42
CA PRO A 79 12.94 -11.28 -34.40
C PRO A 79 12.05 -12.52 -34.60
N GLU A 80 11.92 -12.96 -35.86
CA GLU A 80 11.23 -14.20 -36.25
C GLU A 80 11.83 -15.45 -35.57
N PRO A 81 11.00 -16.47 -35.27
CA PRO A 81 11.50 -17.75 -34.77
C PRO A 81 12.23 -18.53 -35.88
N PRO A 82 13.41 -19.13 -35.61
CA PRO A 82 14.06 -19.98 -36.60
C PRO A 82 13.29 -21.28 -36.81
N ALA A 83 13.32 -21.73 -38.06
CA ALA A 83 12.67 -22.91 -38.60
C ALA A 83 13.07 -24.21 -37.90
N ALA A 84 12.15 -25.17 -37.96
CA ALA A 84 12.27 -26.53 -37.45
C ALA A 84 13.48 -27.27 -38.01
N HIS A 85 14.20 -27.95 -37.12
CA HIS A 85 15.07 -29.07 -37.47
C HIS A 85 14.40 -30.37 -36.99
N ASP A 86 14.06 -31.19 -37.97
CA ASP A 86 13.78 -32.61 -37.88
C ASP A 86 15.09 -33.37 -37.60
N GLU A 87 15.07 -34.29 -36.62
CA GLU A 87 15.66 -35.64 -36.69
C GLU A 87 15.68 -36.32 -35.31
N GLY A 88 15.31 -37.60 -35.29
CA GLY A 88 15.96 -38.58 -34.41
C GLY A 88 15.12 -39.23 -33.32
N ALA A 89 14.42 -40.31 -33.67
CA ALA A 89 13.91 -41.29 -32.73
C ALA A 89 15.03 -41.97 -31.94
N ALA A 90 14.85 -42.14 -30.63
CA ALA A 90 15.53 -43.18 -29.85
C ALA A 90 14.63 -43.69 -28.72
N ASP A 91 14.48 -45.00 -28.72
CA ASP A 91 13.75 -45.89 -27.81
C ASP A 91 14.47 -46.07 -26.46
N GLY A 92 13.70 -46.39 -25.42
CA GLY A 92 14.18 -47.21 -24.31
C GLY A 92 14.26 -46.54 -22.94
N GLY A 93 13.30 -46.87 -22.05
CA GLY A 93 13.55 -46.88 -20.61
C GLY A 93 12.41 -46.35 -19.74
N ALA A 94 11.31 -47.10 -19.64
CA ALA A 94 10.31 -46.92 -18.60
C ALA A 94 10.91 -47.24 -17.22
N GLY A 95 11.46 -46.23 -16.56
CA GLY A 95 11.71 -46.25 -15.12
C GLY A 95 10.38 -46.08 -14.37
N PRO A 96 10.22 -46.68 -13.17
CA PRO A 96 8.97 -46.59 -12.44
C PRO A 96 8.72 -45.12 -12.09
N SER A 97 7.67 -44.57 -12.68
CA SER A 97 7.08 -43.30 -12.28
C SER A 97 6.65 -43.45 -10.83
N GLN A 98 7.48 -42.96 -9.91
CA GLN A 98 7.07 -42.80 -8.53
C GLN A 98 6.01 -41.71 -8.55
N SER A 99 4.75 -42.13 -8.54
CA SER A 99 3.63 -41.27 -8.24
C SER A 99 3.91 -40.61 -6.89
N ILE A 100 4.30 -39.35 -6.92
CA ILE A 100 4.28 -38.49 -5.73
C ILE A 100 2.82 -38.57 -5.22
N PRO A 101 2.58 -38.92 -3.95
CA PRO A 101 1.22 -38.87 -3.40
C PRO A 101 0.68 -37.44 -3.55
N PRO A 102 -0.64 -37.21 -3.63
CA PRO A 102 -1.16 -35.86 -3.71
C PRO A 102 -0.96 -35.15 -2.37
N HIS A 103 0.25 -34.64 -2.12
CA HIS A 103 0.54 -33.61 -1.12
C HIS A 103 -0.19 -32.29 -1.43
N ASP A 104 -0.93 -32.25 -2.54
CA ASP A 104 -1.57 -31.09 -3.15
C ASP A 104 -3.06 -30.91 -2.80
N ALA A 105 -3.71 -31.95 -2.25
CA ALA A 105 -5.17 -31.93 -2.00
C ALA A 105 -5.54 -31.47 -0.58
N GLU A 106 -4.66 -31.67 0.39
CA GLU A 106 -4.86 -31.27 1.79
C GLU A 106 -3.74 -30.30 2.20
N GLY A 107 -4.10 -29.17 2.81
CA GLY A 107 -3.15 -28.14 3.27
C GLY A 107 -3.27 -26.80 2.51
N PRO A 108 -2.40 -25.81 2.84
CA PRO A 108 -2.56 -24.44 2.37
C PRO A 108 -2.56 -24.31 0.84
N LEU A 109 -1.72 -25.07 0.14
CA LEU A 109 -1.68 -25.05 -1.33
C LEU A 109 -2.97 -25.61 -1.94
N GLY A 110 -3.56 -26.65 -1.33
CA GLY A 110 -4.87 -27.18 -1.72
C GLY A 110 -5.98 -26.15 -1.56
N ASP A 111 -5.98 -25.42 -0.44
CA ASP A 111 -6.94 -24.33 -0.20
C ASP A 111 -6.81 -23.21 -1.23
N ILE A 112 -5.58 -22.83 -1.60
CA ILE A 112 -5.33 -21.80 -2.62
C ILE A 112 -5.79 -22.29 -4.01
N ARG A 113 -5.58 -23.57 -4.36
CA ARG A 113 -6.12 -24.16 -5.61
C ARG A 113 -7.65 -24.17 -5.62
N ALA A 114 -8.28 -24.43 -4.49
CA ALA A 114 -9.73 -24.34 -4.35
C ALA A 114 -10.21 -22.89 -4.55
N GLN A 115 -9.52 -21.90 -3.99
CA GLN A 115 -9.81 -20.48 -4.22
C GLN A 115 -9.67 -20.10 -5.69
N LEU A 116 -8.58 -20.51 -6.36
CA LEU A 116 -8.39 -20.28 -7.80
C LEU A 116 -9.54 -20.89 -8.63
N SER A 117 -9.99 -22.08 -8.26
CA SER A 117 -11.09 -22.77 -8.92
C SER A 117 -12.41 -22.03 -8.79
N ALA A 118 -12.63 -21.33 -7.68
CA ALA A 118 -13.82 -20.54 -7.41
C ALA A 118 -13.82 -19.15 -8.08
N LEU A 119 -12.66 -18.65 -8.55
CA LEU A 119 -12.60 -17.37 -9.26
C LEU A 119 -13.34 -17.45 -10.58
N GLU A 120 -14.22 -16.48 -10.81
CA GLU A 120 -14.88 -16.31 -12.10
C GLU A 120 -13.84 -15.95 -13.19
N VAL A 121 -14.06 -16.44 -14.41
CA VAL A 121 -13.19 -16.16 -15.56
C VAL A 121 -13.96 -15.31 -16.56
N LYS A 122 -13.47 -14.09 -16.81
CA LYS A 122 -14.11 -13.05 -17.65
C LYS A 122 -13.06 -12.22 -18.39
N GLY A 123 -13.48 -11.48 -19.42
CA GLY A 123 -12.61 -10.44 -20.01
C GLY A 123 -12.32 -9.28 -19.05
N ARG A 124 -11.37 -8.42 -19.42
CA ARG A 124 -11.18 -7.13 -18.72
C ARG A 124 -12.39 -6.22 -18.99
N ALA A 125 -12.98 -5.66 -17.94
CA ALA A 125 -13.91 -4.56 -18.09
C ALA A 125 -13.17 -3.27 -18.50
N PRO A 126 -13.88 -2.27 -19.07
CA PRO A 126 -13.27 -0.97 -19.36
C PRO A 126 -12.70 -0.30 -18.11
N LYS A 127 -11.59 0.43 -18.28
CA LYS A 127 -11.01 1.27 -17.21
C LYS A 127 -11.79 2.58 -16.97
N THR A 128 -12.88 2.81 -17.73
CA THR A 128 -13.71 4.02 -17.62
C THR A 128 -14.19 4.23 -16.18
N GLY A 129 -14.08 5.47 -15.70
CA GLY A 129 -14.50 5.84 -14.35
C GLY A 129 -13.53 5.45 -13.24
N TYR A 130 -12.41 4.79 -13.56
CA TYR A 130 -11.36 4.54 -12.57
C TYR A 130 -10.73 5.85 -12.11
N ASP A 131 -10.76 6.06 -10.80
CA ASP A 131 -9.95 7.03 -10.09
C ASP A 131 -9.40 6.34 -8.84
N ARG A 132 -8.14 6.62 -8.50
CA ARG A 132 -7.50 6.02 -7.32
C ARG A 132 -8.20 6.46 -6.04
N ASP A 133 -8.75 7.67 -6.00
CA ASP A 133 -9.40 8.22 -4.81
C ASP A 133 -10.73 7.49 -4.48
N LEU A 134 -11.27 6.71 -5.41
CA LEU A 134 -12.40 5.81 -5.15
C LEU A 134 -12.07 4.66 -4.20
N PHE A 135 -10.77 4.40 -3.98
CA PHE A 135 -10.28 3.47 -2.97
C PHE A 135 -10.08 4.15 -1.59
N GLY A 136 -10.53 5.40 -1.46
CA GLY A 136 -10.47 6.21 -0.26
C GLY A 136 -9.09 6.75 0.07
N GLN A 137 -8.94 7.24 1.31
CA GLN A 137 -7.71 7.84 1.76
C GLN A 137 -6.54 6.86 1.65
N ARG A 138 -5.46 7.32 1.01
CA ARG A 138 -4.22 6.56 0.89
C ARG A 138 -3.62 6.30 2.27
N TRP A 139 -3.35 5.03 2.57
CA TRP A 139 -2.77 4.58 3.85
C TRP A 139 -3.66 4.87 5.06
N SER A 140 -4.96 4.70 4.91
CA SER A 140 -5.93 4.95 5.99
C SER A 140 -5.81 3.89 7.09
N ASP A 141 -5.68 4.34 8.35
CA ASP A 141 -5.85 3.48 9.51
C ASP A 141 -7.33 3.12 9.75
N ASP A 142 -8.27 3.97 9.34
CA ASP A 142 -9.70 3.68 9.51
C ASP A 142 -10.22 2.71 8.44
N VAL A 143 -9.86 1.44 8.58
CA VAL A 143 -10.28 0.34 7.70
C VAL A 143 -10.56 -0.95 8.50
N PRO A 144 -11.53 -1.77 8.08
CA PRO A 144 -11.91 -2.99 8.79
C PRO A 144 -11.11 -4.23 8.32
N VAL A 145 -9.78 -4.11 8.26
CA VAL A 145 -8.86 -5.19 7.87
C VAL A 145 -7.76 -5.34 8.92
N ALA A 146 -6.94 -6.39 8.83
CA ALA A 146 -5.80 -6.54 9.74
C ALA A 146 -4.95 -5.27 9.77
N LEU A 147 -4.43 -4.97 10.96
CA LEU A 147 -3.64 -3.76 11.27
C LEU A 147 -4.41 -2.43 11.14
N GLY A 148 -5.68 -2.43 10.74
CA GLY A 148 -6.51 -1.23 10.80
C GLY A 148 -6.92 -0.86 12.23
N ARG A 149 -7.16 0.43 12.44
CA ARG A 149 -7.59 1.08 13.69
C ARG A 149 -6.64 0.82 14.84
N ASN A 150 -5.34 0.80 14.55
CA ASN A 150 -4.28 0.59 15.54
C ASN A 150 -3.54 1.89 15.92
N GLY A 151 -3.88 3.02 15.28
CA GLY A 151 -3.25 4.33 15.49
C GLY A 151 -2.07 4.61 14.56
N CYS A 152 -1.73 3.69 13.65
CA CYS A 152 -0.68 3.82 12.64
C CYS A 152 -1.28 3.90 11.25
N ASP A 153 -0.70 4.72 10.35
CA ASP A 153 -1.08 4.64 8.94
C ASP A 153 -0.62 3.31 8.34
N THR A 154 -1.39 2.79 7.38
CA THR A 154 -1.14 1.47 6.77
C THR A 154 0.27 1.36 6.19
N ARG A 155 0.83 2.44 5.64
CA ARG A 155 2.19 2.39 5.09
C ARG A 155 3.20 2.05 6.19
N ASN A 156 3.06 2.66 7.36
CA ASN A 156 3.94 2.38 8.48
C ASN A 156 3.72 0.99 9.07
N ASP A 157 2.49 0.48 9.05
CA ASP A 157 2.23 -0.93 9.40
C ASP A 157 2.97 -1.90 8.49
N ILE A 158 2.90 -1.68 7.18
CA ILE A 158 3.58 -2.56 6.21
C ILE A 158 5.10 -2.43 6.34
N LEU A 159 5.64 -1.22 6.52
CA LEU A 159 7.08 -1.05 6.74
C LEU A 159 7.53 -1.75 8.03
N ARG A 160 6.78 -1.65 9.12
CA ARG A 160 7.10 -2.33 10.38
C ARG A 160 7.03 -3.86 10.25
N ARG A 161 6.09 -4.37 9.45
CA ARG A 161 5.91 -5.80 9.21
C ARG A 161 7.03 -6.37 8.34
N ASP A 162 7.42 -5.65 7.29
CA ASP A 162 8.27 -6.21 6.23
C ASP A 162 9.75 -5.84 6.36
N LEU A 163 10.09 -4.79 7.12
CA LEU A 163 11.48 -4.45 7.41
C LEU A 163 12.00 -5.23 8.62
N VAL A 164 13.28 -5.58 8.58
CA VAL A 164 14.03 -6.02 9.76
C VAL A 164 14.88 -4.88 10.33
N ASP A 165 15.34 -5.02 11.57
CA ASP A 165 16.16 -4.02 12.26
C ASP A 165 15.54 -2.61 12.25
N VAL A 166 14.21 -2.56 12.45
CA VAL A 166 13.43 -1.32 12.29
C VAL A 166 13.76 -0.32 13.39
N VAL A 167 14.10 0.90 12.98
CA VAL A 167 14.24 2.05 13.87
C VAL A 167 12.93 2.82 13.87
N ILE A 168 12.31 2.95 15.03
CA ILE A 168 11.02 3.63 15.19
C ILE A 168 11.22 5.05 15.71
N LYS A 169 10.44 6.00 15.18
CA LYS A 169 10.44 7.38 15.66
C LYS A 169 9.88 7.42 17.09
N PRO A 170 10.64 7.98 18.07
CA PRO A 170 10.14 8.16 19.42
C PRO A 170 8.85 8.98 19.45
N ASN A 171 8.00 8.70 20.43
CA ASN A 171 6.73 9.41 20.66
C ASN A 171 5.74 9.32 19.49
N THR A 172 5.72 8.18 18.78
CA THR A 172 4.74 7.91 17.72
C THR A 172 3.89 6.66 17.97
N ASN A 173 3.77 6.23 19.24
CA ASN A 173 3.08 4.98 19.62
C ASN A 173 3.62 3.77 18.85
N ASP A 174 4.94 3.72 18.72
CA ASP A 174 5.67 2.76 17.91
C ASP A 174 5.31 2.73 16.41
N CYS A 175 4.60 3.71 15.84
CA CYS A 175 4.15 3.62 14.46
C CYS A 175 5.23 3.94 13.42
N VAL A 176 5.93 5.07 13.56
CA VAL A 176 6.62 5.66 12.40
C VAL A 176 8.00 5.02 12.19
N ALA A 177 8.16 4.17 11.17
CA ALA A 177 9.43 3.55 10.79
C ALA A 177 10.42 4.56 10.17
N LEU A 178 11.48 4.94 10.89
CA LEU A 178 12.51 5.85 10.38
C LEU A 178 13.53 5.13 9.49
N ALA A 179 13.88 3.89 9.82
CA ALA A 179 14.85 3.11 9.08
C ALA A 179 14.60 1.61 9.27
N GLY A 180 15.27 0.79 8.47
CA GLY A 180 15.29 -0.66 8.58
C GLY A 180 15.93 -1.27 7.35
N THR A 181 15.89 -2.59 7.24
CA THR A 181 16.41 -3.32 6.06
C THR A 181 15.29 -4.12 5.45
N LEU A 182 15.05 -3.94 4.15
CA LEU A 182 14.13 -4.74 3.37
C LEU A 182 14.88 -5.91 2.75
N HIS A 183 14.44 -7.13 3.05
CA HIS A 183 14.74 -8.30 2.23
C HIS A 183 13.70 -8.36 1.12
N ASP A 184 14.00 -7.72 -0.02
CA ASP A 184 13.00 -7.41 -1.03
C ASP A 184 12.46 -8.70 -1.69
N PRO A 185 11.16 -8.99 -1.57
CA PRO A 185 10.60 -10.20 -2.14
C PRO A 185 10.63 -10.18 -3.69
N PHE A 186 10.60 -9.02 -4.33
CA PHE A 186 10.51 -8.92 -5.78
C PHE A 186 11.81 -9.23 -6.51
N THR A 187 12.93 -8.75 -5.99
CA THR A 187 14.26 -8.88 -6.61
C THR A 187 15.19 -9.83 -5.86
N GLY A 188 14.89 -10.14 -4.59
CA GLY A 188 15.78 -10.86 -3.69
C GLY A 188 16.93 -9.98 -3.15
N ALA A 189 16.94 -8.68 -3.47
CA ALA A 189 17.95 -7.75 -2.98
C ALA A 189 17.75 -7.41 -1.51
N VAL A 190 18.84 -7.01 -0.85
CA VAL A 190 18.80 -6.42 0.49
C VAL A 190 18.89 -4.90 0.33
N ILE A 191 17.84 -4.19 0.73
CA ILE A 191 17.70 -2.75 0.50
C ILE A 191 17.62 -2.03 1.84
N PRO A 192 18.59 -1.17 2.19
CA PRO A 192 18.47 -0.32 3.36
C PRO A 192 17.39 0.74 3.11
N PHE A 193 16.45 0.84 4.04
CA PHE A 193 15.43 1.88 4.07
C PHE A 193 15.84 2.97 5.07
N GLN A 194 15.83 4.21 4.62
CA GLN A 194 15.95 5.39 5.49
C GLN A 194 14.91 6.43 5.06
N ARG A 195 13.95 6.71 5.93
CA ARG A 195 12.90 7.69 5.66
C ARG A 195 13.53 9.04 5.27
N GLY A 196 13.23 9.49 4.06
CA GLY A 196 13.75 10.72 3.46
C GLY A 196 13.64 10.69 1.94
N SER A 197 13.76 11.85 1.29
CA SER A 197 13.60 12.00 -0.16
C SER A 197 14.53 11.09 -0.98
N ALA A 198 15.74 10.82 -0.47
CA ALA A 198 16.75 10.05 -1.18
C ALA A 198 16.46 8.54 -1.26
N THR A 199 15.82 7.94 -0.25
CA THR A 199 15.67 6.47 -0.19
C THR A 199 14.24 5.99 0.03
N SER A 200 13.31 6.86 0.45
CA SER A 200 11.89 6.49 0.60
C SER A 200 11.26 5.99 -0.70
N SER A 201 11.75 6.42 -1.86
CA SER A 201 11.28 5.97 -3.17
C SER A 201 11.85 4.62 -3.60
N ALA A 202 12.98 4.20 -3.00
CA ALA A 202 13.60 2.91 -3.24
C ALA A 202 12.79 1.76 -2.62
N VAL A 203 12.09 2.01 -1.50
CA VAL A 203 11.12 1.08 -0.90
C VAL A 203 9.70 1.61 -1.04
N GLN A 204 8.92 0.97 -1.90
CA GLN A 204 7.52 1.29 -2.12
C GLN A 204 6.62 0.25 -1.46
N ILE A 205 5.38 0.64 -1.16
CA ILE A 205 4.36 -0.33 -0.76
C ILE A 205 3.56 -0.66 -2.02
N ASP A 206 3.74 -1.88 -2.54
CA ASP A 206 3.01 -2.38 -3.69
C ASP A 206 1.64 -2.93 -3.29
N HIS A 207 0.68 -2.75 -4.19
CA HIS A 207 -0.58 -3.47 -4.22
C HIS A 207 -0.39 -4.72 -5.08
N VAL A 208 -0.21 -5.89 -4.45
CA VAL A 208 0.09 -7.17 -5.11
C VAL A 208 -0.91 -7.44 -6.25
N VAL A 209 -2.20 -7.17 -6.01
CA VAL A 209 -3.19 -6.92 -7.05
C VAL A 209 -3.36 -5.40 -7.19
N ALA A 210 -2.92 -4.84 -8.31
CA ALA A 210 -2.97 -3.40 -8.54
C ALA A 210 -4.42 -2.89 -8.56
N MET A 211 -4.68 -1.69 -7.99
CA MET A 211 -6.02 -1.09 -7.96
C MET A 211 -6.65 -0.89 -9.36
N SER A 212 -5.83 -0.49 -10.35
CA SER A 212 -6.26 -0.35 -11.75
C SER A 212 -6.63 -1.69 -12.40
N ASP A 213 -5.91 -2.76 -12.05
CA ASP A 213 -6.25 -4.12 -12.50
C ASP A 213 -7.54 -4.60 -11.84
N ALA A 214 -7.64 -4.41 -10.52
CA ALA A 214 -8.81 -4.78 -9.73
C ALA A 214 -10.08 -4.06 -10.23
N TRP A 215 -9.99 -2.77 -10.59
CA TRP A 215 -11.12 -2.02 -11.16
C TRP A 215 -11.72 -2.72 -12.38
N GLN A 216 -10.86 -3.07 -13.34
CA GLN A 216 -11.24 -3.76 -14.57
C GLN A 216 -11.65 -5.23 -14.33
N LYS A 217 -11.55 -5.70 -13.09
CA LYS A 217 -11.79 -7.09 -12.69
C LYS A 217 -12.73 -7.24 -11.49
N GLY A 218 -13.56 -6.23 -11.23
CA GLY A 218 -14.69 -6.30 -10.29
C GLY A 218 -14.66 -5.29 -9.15
N ALA A 219 -13.56 -4.59 -8.93
CA ALA A 219 -13.51 -3.58 -7.87
C ALA A 219 -14.41 -2.36 -8.14
N GLN A 220 -14.87 -2.17 -9.38
CA GLN A 220 -15.88 -1.17 -9.72
C GLN A 220 -17.27 -1.46 -9.12
N ASP A 221 -17.55 -2.73 -8.80
CA ASP A 221 -18.83 -3.19 -8.22
C ASP A 221 -18.76 -3.28 -6.68
N LEU A 222 -17.57 -3.12 -6.11
CA LEU A 222 -17.37 -3.05 -4.66
C LEU A 222 -17.90 -1.73 -4.11
N ASP A 223 -18.53 -1.79 -2.94
CA ASP A 223 -18.88 -0.58 -2.19
C ASP A 223 -17.62 0.16 -1.69
N ASP A 224 -17.81 1.39 -1.23
CA ASP A 224 -16.71 2.25 -0.79
C ASP A 224 -15.90 1.65 0.36
N GLU A 225 -16.54 0.90 1.27
CA GLU A 225 -15.87 0.29 2.41
C GLU A 225 -14.99 -0.88 1.95
N ALA A 226 -15.50 -1.74 1.07
CA ALA A 226 -14.75 -2.85 0.49
C ALA A 226 -13.58 -2.36 -0.38
N ARG A 227 -13.74 -1.25 -1.13
CA ARG A 227 -12.62 -0.64 -1.87
C ARG A 227 -11.55 -0.08 -0.94
N ARG A 228 -11.94 0.61 0.14
CA ARG A 228 -11.01 1.07 1.18
C ARG A 228 -10.28 -0.07 1.86
N ALA A 229 -10.99 -1.15 2.17
CA ALA A 229 -10.41 -2.37 2.72
C ALA A 229 -9.39 -2.97 1.75
N PHE A 230 -9.75 -3.19 0.48
CA PHE A 230 -8.84 -3.72 -0.56
C PHE A 230 -7.54 -2.93 -0.69
N ALA A 231 -7.64 -1.61 -0.58
CA ALA A 231 -6.53 -0.69 -0.71
C ALA A 231 -5.55 -0.69 0.47
N ASN A 232 -6.02 -1.09 1.65
CA ASN A 232 -5.25 -1.01 2.89
C ASN A 232 -5.06 -2.39 3.55
N ASP A 233 -5.53 -3.48 2.94
CA ASP A 233 -5.38 -4.85 3.44
C ASP A 233 -3.91 -5.29 3.37
N PRO A 234 -3.27 -5.64 4.50
CA PRO A 234 -1.92 -6.19 4.51
C PRO A 234 -1.75 -7.44 3.64
N LEU A 235 -2.81 -8.22 3.39
CA LEU A 235 -2.79 -9.33 2.44
C LEU A 235 -2.45 -8.84 1.01
N ASN A 236 -2.96 -7.68 0.61
CA ASN A 236 -2.72 -7.08 -0.70
C ASN A 236 -1.51 -6.15 -0.73
N LEU A 237 -0.83 -5.91 0.39
CA LEU A 237 0.28 -4.96 0.49
C LEU A 237 1.62 -5.63 0.81
N LEU A 238 2.69 -5.18 0.16
CA LEU A 238 4.09 -5.57 0.43
C LEU A 238 5.03 -4.38 0.30
N ALA A 239 6.00 -4.25 1.20
CA ALA A 239 7.17 -3.40 0.96
C ALA A 239 8.08 -4.07 -0.08
N VAL A 240 8.41 -3.33 -1.15
CA VAL A 240 9.18 -3.86 -2.30
C VAL A 240 10.13 -2.83 -2.90
N ASP A 241 11.06 -3.29 -3.72
CA ASP A 241 11.91 -2.48 -4.60
C ASP A 241 11.07 -1.57 -5.52
N GLY A 242 11.29 -0.26 -5.42
CA GLY A 242 10.54 0.77 -6.13
C GLY A 242 10.60 0.66 -7.66
N PRO A 243 11.78 0.49 -8.28
CA PRO A 243 11.89 0.24 -9.72
C PRO A 243 11.15 -1.02 -10.19
N SER A 244 11.18 -2.10 -9.42
CA SER A 244 10.44 -3.33 -9.74
C SER A 244 8.94 -3.12 -9.68
N ASN A 245 8.45 -2.38 -8.68
CA ASN A 245 7.05 -1.99 -8.58
C ASN A 245 6.60 -1.12 -9.77
N GLN A 246 7.43 -0.17 -10.19
CA GLN A 246 7.16 0.66 -11.38
C GLN A 246 7.10 -0.17 -12.67
N ARG A 247 7.98 -1.17 -12.82
CA ARG A 247 7.96 -2.11 -13.95
C ARG A 247 6.72 -3.01 -13.95
N LYS A 248 6.24 -3.41 -12.76
CA LYS A 248 5.00 -4.18 -12.61
C LYS A 248 3.79 -3.38 -13.13
N GLY A 249 3.69 -2.11 -12.77
CA GLY A 249 2.56 -1.25 -13.16
C GLY A 249 1.22 -1.83 -12.73
N ASP A 250 0.26 -1.90 -13.64
CA ASP A 250 -1.03 -2.58 -13.44
C ASP A 250 -1.11 -3.97 -14.09
N GLY A 251 0.05 -4.59 -14.35
CA GLY A 251 0.16 -5.95 -14.84
C GLY A 251 -0.39 -6.98 -13.87
N ASP A 252 -1.14 -7.95 -14.38
CA ASP A 252 -1.56 -9.14 -13.65
C ASP A 252 -0.52 -10.26 -13.76
N ALA A 253 -0.81 -11.43 -13.19
CA ALA A 253 0.09 -12.59 -13.21
C ALA A 253 0.43 -13.12 -14.62
N ALA A 254 -0.36 -12.80 -15.66
CA ALA A 254 -0.03 -13.14 -17.03
C ALA A 254 0.93 -12.13 -17.67
N THR A 255 0.89 -10.87 -17.23
CA THR A 255 1.73 -9.78 -17.76
C THR A 255 3.07 -9.69 -17.05
N TRP A 256 3.11 -9.86 -15.71
CA TRP A 256 4.31 -9.62 -14.93
C TRP A 256 4.42 -10.54 -13.71
N LEU A 257 5.65 -10.98 -13.43
CA LEU A 257 6.00 -11.71 -12.22
C LEU A 257 7.30 -11.15 -11.63
N PRO A 258 7.49 -11.29 -10.31
CA PRO A 258 8.75 -10.99 -9.65
C PRO A 258 9.95 -11.65 -10.36
N PRO A 259 11.03 -10.89 -10.62
CA PRO A 259 12.31 -11.45 -11.07
C PRO A 259 12.85 -12.52 -10.12
N ASN A 260 12.64 -12.37 -8.82
CA ASN A 260 12.97 -13.37 -7.81
C ASN A 260 12.07 -14.60 -7.94
N SER A 261 12.59 -15.66 -8.57
CA SER A 261 11.85 -16.91 -8.80
C SER A 261 11.41 -17.60 -7.50
N ALA A 262 12.20 -17.50 -6.44
CA ALA A 262 11.89 -18.11 -5.14
C ALA A 262 10.64 -17.52 -4.47
N PHE A 263 10.23 -16.31 -4.88
CA PHE A 263 9.05 -15.63 -4.35
C PHE A 263 7.78 -15.83 -5.20
N ARG A 264 7.89 -16.42 -6.41
CA ARG A 264 6.77 -16.46 -7.36
C ARG A 264 5.58 -17.26 -6.86
N CYS A 265 5.81 -18.39 -6.17
CA CYS A 265 4.73 -19.17 -5.56
C CYS A 265 3.90 -18.31 -4.59
N GLN A 266 4.58 -17.64 -3.65
CA GLN A 266 3.90 -16.81 -2.66
C GLN A 266 3.21 -15.61 -3.30
N TYR A 267 3.80 -15.02 -4.36
CA TYR A 267 3.20 -13.93 -5.12
C TYR A 267 1.88 -14.34 -5.81
N VAL A 268 1.86 -15.48 -6.52
CA VAL A 268 0.63 -15.93 -7.21
C VAL A 268 -0.42 -16.42 -6.22
N ALA A 269 -0.01 -17.13 -5.16
CA ALA A 269 -0.90 -17.54 -4.09
C ALA A 269 -1.59 -16.33 -3.44
N ARG A 270 -0.82 -15.28 -3.12
CA ARG A 270 -1.34 -14.05 -2.56
C ARG A 270 -2.32 -13.35 -3.50
N GLN A 271 -2.01 -13.25 -4.80
CA GLN A 271 -2.96 -12.68 -5.78
C GLN A 271 -4.29 -13.45 -5.81
N ILE A 272 -4.24 -14.78 -5.77
CA ILE A 272 -5.43 -15.64 -5.75
C ILE A 272 -6.25 -15.37 -4.49
N THR A 273 -5.60 -15.36 -3.32
CA THR A 273 -6.29 -15.13 -2.05
C THR A 273 -6.90 -13.73 -1.97
N VAL A 274 -6.21 -12.70 -2.46
CA VAL A 274 -6.78 -11.34 -2.57
C VAL A 274 -7.99 -11.35 -3.49
N LYS A 275 -7.87 -11.86 -4.72
CA LYS A 275 -8.97 -11.85 -5.69
C LYS A 275 -10.18 -12.62 -5.18
N HIS A 276 -9.94 -13.76 -4.54
CA HIS A 276 -11.00 -14.57 -3.94
C HIS A 276 -11.68 -13.84 -2.77
N ARG A 277 -10.89 -13.19 -1.89
CA ARG A 277 -11.42 -12.43 -0.74
C ARG A 277 -12.34 -11.29 -1.18
N TYR A 278 -11.99 -10.59 -2.25
CA TYR A 278 -12.70 -9.41 -2.73
C TYR A 278 -13.67 -9.70 -3.89
N GLY A 279 -13.92 -10.97 -4.21
CA GLY A 279 -14.84 -11.35 -5.28
C GLY A 279 -14.43 -10.84 -6.67
N LEU A 280 -13.12 -10.66 -6.89
CA LEU A 280 -12.58 -10.21 -8.17
C LEU A 280 -12.47 -11.40 -9.13
N TRP A 281 -12.67 -11.15 -10.42
CA TRP A 281 -12.48 -12.17 -11.46
C TRP A 281 -11.06 -12.12 -12.04
N VAL A 282 -10.74 -13.15 -12.83
CA VAL A 282 -9.50 -13.25 -13.59
C VAL A 282 -9.78 -13.34 -15.08
N THR A 283 -8.81 -12.96 -15.90
CA THR A 283 -8.87 -13.25 -17.34
C THR A 283 -8.52 -14.72 -17.63
N PRO A 284 -8.91 -15.27 -18.80
CA PRO A 284 -8.46 -16.61 -19.18
C PRO A 284 -6.93 -16.75 -19.14
N ALA A 285 -6.19 -15.79 -19.68
CA ALA A 285 -4.73 -15.79 -19.68
C ALA A 285 -4.15 -15.72 -18.26
N GLU A 286 -4.74 -14.89 -17.39
CA GLU A 286 -4.33 -14.79 -15.99
C GLU A 286 -4.63 -16.08 -15.22
N ARG A 287 -5.80 -16.70 -15.42
CA ARG A 287 -6.17 -17.99 -14.82
C ARG A 287 -5.14 -19.06 -15.17
N GLU A 288 -4.77 -19.17 -16.44
CA GLU A 288 -3.75 -20.12 -16.88
C GLU A 288 -2.37 -19.81 -16.29
N ALA A 289 -2.00 -18.54 -16.19
CA ALA A 289 -0.74 -18.15 -15.58
C ALA A 289 -0.70 -18.52 -14.09
N LEU A 290 -1.74 -18.17 -13.34
CA LEU A 290 -1.88 -18.49 -11.92
C LEU A 290 -1.80 -20.01 -11.68
N ASP A 291 -2.52 -20.80 -12.49
CA ASP A 291 -2.50 -22.26 -12.40
C ASP A 291 -1.10 -22.84 -12.67
N ARG A 292 -0.44 -22.39 -13.75
CA ARG A 292 0.95 -22.81 -14.07
C ARG A 292 1.92 -22.56 -12.92
N TRP A 293 1.88 -21.37 -12.32
CA TRP A 293 2.84 -21.00 -11.28
C TRP A 293 2.51 -21.64 -9.93
N LEU A 294 1.23 -21.89 -9.62
CA LEU A 294 0.88 -22.74 -8.49
C LEU A 294 1.40 -24.18 -8.65
N GLY A 295 1.48 -24.68 -9.89
CA GLY A 295 2.10 -25.97 -10.19
C GLY A 295 3.60 -26.04 -9.87
N THR A 296 4.25 -24.90 -9.61
CA THR A 296 5.67 -24.84 -9.22
C THR A 296 5.89 -24.68 -7.71
N CYS A 297 4.83 -24.49 -6.94
CA CYS A 297 4.90 -24.44 -5.49
C CYS A 297 5.31 -25.80 -4.91
N GLY A 298 6.04 -25.79 -3.80
CA GLY A 298 6.45 -27.01 -3.12
C GLY A 298 6.50 -26.86 -1.59
N PRO A 299 6.96 -27.90 -0.86
CA PRO A 299 6.95 -27.91 0.61
C PRO A 299 7.70 -26.75 1.27
N VAL A 300 8.67 -26.15 0.57
CA VAL A 300 9.40 -24.97 1.05
C VAL A 300 8.52 -23.74 1.20
N ASP A 301 7.36 -23.71 0.53
CA ASP A 301 6.40 -22.61 0.55
C ASP A 301 5.34 -22.74 1.66
N ASP A 302 5.17 -23.94 2.24
CA ASP A 302 4.01 -24.30 3.07
C ASP A 302 3.76 -23.32 4.23
N ALA A 303 4.80 -22.90 4.94
CA ALA A 303 4.66 -21.96 6.06
C ALA A 303 4.17 -20.57 5.60
N ALA A 304 4.68 -20.10 4.45
CA ALA A 304 4.26 -18.82 3.88
C ALA A 304 2.83 -18.90 3.35
N LEU A 305 2.47 -20.03 2.71
CA LEU A 305 1.12 -20.27 2.22
C LEU A 305 0.11 -20.41 3.37
N ALA A 306 0.47 -21.10 4.46
CA ALA A 306 -0.36 -21.23 5.65
C ALA A 306 -0.71 -19.84 6.22
N THR A 307 0.29 -18.95 6.32
CA THR A 307 0.09 -17.58 6.80
C THR A 307 -0.93 -16.81 5.93
N LEU A 308 -0.92 -17.00 4.61
CA LEU A 308 -1.89 -16.37 3.70
C LEU A 308 -3.31 -16.91 3.93
N VAL A 309 -3.46 -18.23 4.09
CA VAL A 309 -4.75 -18.87 4.31
C VAL A 309 -5.32 -18.51 5.68
N GLU A 310 -4.52 -18.57 6.73
CA GLU A 310 -4.94 -18.26 8.10
C GLU A 310 -5.35 -16.79 8.25
N GLY A 311 -4.57 -15.85 7.70
CA GLY A 311 -4.92 -14.42 7.70
C GLY A 311 -6.24 -14.15 6.98
N ALA A 312 -6.47 -14.80 5.84
CA ALA A 312 -7.73 -14.68 5.11
C ALA A 312 -8.95 -15.28 5.84
N VAL A 313 -8.74 -16.27 6.72
CA VAL A 313 -9.81 -16.89 7.53
C VAL A 313 -10.09 -16.10 8.80
N ALA A 314 -9.06 -15.61 9.48
CA ALA A 314 -9.18 -14.90 10.76
C ALA A 314 -10.01 -13.61 10.64
N GLU A 315 -9.97 -12.94 9.49
CA GLU A 315 -10.68 -11.69 9.24
C GLU A 315 -12.11 -11.86 8.68
N ARG A 316 -12.57 -13.11 8.47
CA ARG A 316 -13.97 -13.41 8.10
C ARG A 316 -14.88 -13.68 9.30
N ARG A 317 -14.35 -13.66 10.53
CA ARG A 317 -15.07 -13.89 11.79
C ARG A 317 -15.23 -12.59 12.56
#